data_AF-B1MZB6-F1
#
_entry.id   AF-B1MZB6-F1
#
_cell.length_a   1.000
_cell.length_b   1.000
_cell.length_c   1.000
_cell.angle_alpha   90.00
_cell.angle_beta   90.00
_cell.angle_gamma   90.00
#
_symmetry.space_group_name_H-M   'P 1'
#
loop_
_entity.id
_entity.type
_entity.pdbx_description
1 polymer ?
#
loop_
_entity_poly.entity_id
_entity_poly.type
_entity_poly.pdbx_seq_one_letter_code
_entity_poly.pdbx_strand_id
1 'polypeptide(L)'
;MYSKTGLLSDASQHTSIRANLIETTGTLNAFGVTQTPRVYSWPNLTLESIQQSVVLKAGNQNILQVRENSYVYLLTRHSGSGGSSLQIAGDGALFVQSSASKYKEDIQYDGGTSVGDKFLTLDPATWQDKDEYEQRKLYRETGAKPTHQIHMNDKRYYGLIAEDLVKAGLEEFVVRDEVTGEVNGLEYDKVAISLIPVVREQRDAINELRLEVERLKQK
;
A
#
# COMPACT_ATOMS: atom_id res chain seq x y z
N MET A 1 -40.01 18.32 -27.13
CA MET A 1 -38.99 17.46 -26.48
C MET A 1 -39.76 16.48 -25.61
N TYR A 2 -39.79 15.19 -25.95
CA TYR A 2 -40.60 14.21 -25.21
C TYR A 2 -39.87 13.78 -23.94
N SER A 3 -40.42 14.11 -22.77
CA SER A 3 -40.03 13.52 -21.48
C SER A 3 -40.97 12.36 -21.18
N LYS A 4 -40.42 11.18 -20.92
CA LYS A 4 -41.17 10.02 -20.44
C LYS A 4 -40.60 9.61 -19.10
N THR A 5 -41.32 9.92 -18.02
CA THR A 5 -41.07 9.39 -16.68
C THR A 5 -41.75 8.04 -16.55
N GLY A 6 -40.98 6.98 -16.28
CA GLY A 6 -41.50 5.67 -15.92
C GLY A 6 -40.95 5.26 -14.56
N LEU A 7 -41.84 4.92 -13.62
CA LEU A 7 -41.50 4.26 -12.37
C LEU A 7 -41.52 2.74 -12.61
N LEU A 8 -40.45 2.04 -12.20
CA LEU A 8 -40.37 0.58 -12.20
C LEU A 8 -40.78 0.08 -10.81
N SER A 9 -41.96 -0.54 -10.69
CA SER A 9 -42.59 -0.89 -9.41
C SER A 9 -42.68 -2.40 -9.10
N ASP A 10 -41.89 -3.25 -9.75
CA ASP A 10 -41.80 -4.67 -9.39
C ASP A 10 -40.34 -5.12 -9.50
N ALA A 11 -39.65 -5.09 -8.37
CA ALA A 11 -38.35 -5.72 -8.21
C ALA A 11 -38.45 -6.63 -6.99
N SER A 12 -38.71 -7.91 -7.23
CA SER A 12 -38.63 -8.89 -6.14
C SER A 12 -37.20 -9.36 -5.85
N GLN A 13 -36.21 -9.30 -6.77
CA GLN A 13 -34.79 -9.60 -6.43
C GLN A 13 -33.65 -8.88 -7.23
N HIS A 14 -33.88 -8.03 -8.27
CA HIS A 14 -32.83 -7.22 -8.94
C HIS A 14 -33.42 -6.05 -9.78
N THR A 15 -32.84 -4.84 -9.73
CA THR A 15 -33.27 -3.66 -10.55
C THR A 15 -32.20 -3.31 -11.61
N SER A 16 -32.50 -2.52 -12.66
CA SER A 16 -31.51 -1.91 -13.58
C SER A 16 -31.79 -0.52 -14.14
N ILE A 17 -30.77 0.31 -14.45
CA ILE A 17 -30.97 1.64 -15.09
C ILE A 17 -30.14 1.75 -16.39
N ARG A 18 -30.80 2.10 -17.51
CA ARG A 18 -30.22 2.33 -18.85
C ARG A 18 -30.71 3.67 -19.40
N ALA A 19 -29.80 4.53 -19.86
CA ALA A 19 -30.13 5.82 -20.49
C ALA A 19 -29.19 6.12 -21.68
N ASN A 20 -29.71 6.80 -22.72
CA ASN A 20 -29.03 7.03 -24.01
C ASN A 20 -27.99 8.18 -23.99
N LEU A 21 -28.18 9.14 -23.07
CA LEU A 21 -27.29 10.23 -22.71
C LEU A 21 -27.66 10.60 -21.28
N ILE A 22 -26.65 10.70 -20.42
CA ILE A 22 -26.79 11.37 -19.14
C ILE A 22 -25.87 12.55 -19.22
N GLU A 23 -26.44 13.62 -19.69
CA GLU A 23 -25.88 14.94 -19.57
C GLU A 23 -26.70 15.63 -18.52
N THR A 24 -25.97 16.15 -17.56
CA THR A 24 -26.54 16.78 -16.40
C THR A 24 -25.54 17.81 -15.97
N THR A 25 -26.05 18.94 -15.51
CA THR A 25 -25.28 19.84 -14.67
C THR A 25 -25.22 19.31 -13.22
N GLY A 26 -25.72 18.07 -12.95
CA GLY A 26 -25.94 17.32 -11.67
C GLY A 26 -25.70 15.77 -11.69
N THR A 27 -26.44 14.89 -10.95
CA THR A 27 -26.08 13.44 -10.67
C THR A 27 -26.98 12.35 -11.33
N LEU A 28 -26.51 11.07 -11.39
CA LEU A 28 -27.16 9.88 -11.99
C LEU A 28 -26.97 8.57 -11.18
N ASN A 29 -27.97 7.66 -11.15
CA ASN A 29 -27.89 6.30 -10.57
C ASN A 29 -28.23 5.16 -11.56
N ALA A 30 -27.67 3.92 -11.39
CA ALA A 30 -27.99 2.69 -12.17
C ALA A 30 -27.89 1.27 -11.51
N PHE A 31 -28.74 0.30 -11.91
CA PHE A 31 -28.67 -1.16 -11.53
C PHE A 31 -28.58 -2.15 -12.80
N GLY A 32 -28.66 -3.52 -12.70
CA GLY A 32 -28.15 -4.68 -13.57
C GLY A 32 -28.80 -5.28 -14.87
N VAL A 33 -28.85 -6.59 -15.24
CA VAL A 33 -28.54 -7.95 -14.69
C VAL A 33 -27.44 -8.74 -15.45
N THR A 34 -26.82 -8.22 -16.52
CA THR A 34 -25.64 -8.83 -17.19
C THR A 34 -24.96 -7.78 -18.07
N GLN A 35 -23.74 -7.35 -17.73
CA GLN A 35 -22.95 -6.26 -18.34
C GLN A 35 -23.56 -4.83 -18.20
N THR A 36 -22.75 -3.81 -18.47
CA THR A 36 -22.21 -2.97 -17.40
C THR A 36 -22.23 -1.46 -17.71
N PRO A 37 -22.39 -0.59 -16.68
CA PRO A 37 -22.72 0.83 -16.86
C PRO A 37 -21.53 1.63 -17.41
N ARG A 38 -21.82 2.55 -18.36
CA ARG A 38 -20.86 3.55 -18.85
C ARG A 38 -21.30 4.96 -18.47
N VAL A 39 -20.39 5.73 -17.89
CA VAL A 39 -20.60 7.16 -17.56
C VAL A 39 -19.54 7.98 -18.31
N TYR A 40 -20.00 8.96 -19.08
CA TYR A 40 -19.15 9.90 -19.83
C TYR A 40 -19.22 11.29 -19.19
N SER A 41 -18.07 11.93 -19.00
CA SER A 41 -17.97 13.38 -18.74
C SER A 41 -16.93 13.98 -19.68
N TRP A 42 -17.26 15.12 -20.31
CA TRP A 42 -16.30 15.91 -21.09
C TRP A 42 -15.36 16.69 -20.15
N PRO A 43 -14.03 16.73 -20.37
CA PRO A 43 -13.27 16.07 -21.43
C PRO A 43 -12.79 14.66 -21.01
N ASN A 44 -13.43 13.63 -21.59
CA ASN A 44 -12.98 12.24 -21.73
C ASN A 44 -12.62 11.41 -20.47
N LEU A 45 -13.46 11.40 -19.44
CA LEU A 45 -13.45 10.31 -18.44
C LEU A 45 -14.55 9.29 -18.77
N THR A 46 -14.18 8.03 -18.97
CA THR A 46 -15.12 6.91 -19.14
C THR A 46 -14.96 5.91 -18.00
N LEU A 47 -16.05 5.62 -17.28
CA LEU A 47 -16.19 4.43 -16.46
C LEU A 47 -16.82 3.35 -17.32
N GLU A 48 -16.24 2.16 -17.37
CA GLU A 48 -16.82 1.01 -18.07
C GLU A 48 -16.64 -0.21 -17.20
N SER A 49 -17.65 -1.07 -17.07
CA SER A 49 -17.38 -2.40 -16.55
C SER A 49 -17.21 -3.44 -17.67
N ILE A 50 -16.22 -4.30 -17.53
CA ILE A 50 -15.79 -5.30 -18.51
C ILE A 50 -15.46 -6.57 -17.73
N GLN A 51 -16.06 -7.72 -18.06
CA GLN A 51 -15.70 -9.00 -17.43
C GLN A 51 -15.63 -8.92 -15.89
N GLN A 52 -16.70 -8.43 -15.24
CA GLN A 52 -16.79 -8.25 -13.78
C GLN A 52 -15.74 -7.28 -13.17
N SER A 53 -15.03 -6.51 -13.99
CA SER A 53 -14.12 -5.44 -13.56
C SER A 53 -14.70 -4.06 -13.86
N VAL A 54 -14.27 -3.02 -13.15
CA VAL A 54 -14.55 -1.61 -13.47
C VAL A 54 -13.26 -0.97 -13.98
N VAL A 55 -13.32 -0.28 -15.12
CA VAL A 55 -12.17 0.34 -15.81
C VAL A 55 -12.40 1.83 -15.92
N LEU A 56 -11.37 2.61 -15.56
CA LEU A 56 -11.27 4.04 -15.83
C LEU A 56 -10.42 4.26 -17.07
N LYS A 57 -10.98 4.98 -18.05
CA LYS A 57 -10.30 5.33 -19.29
C LYS A 57 -10.15 6.84 -19.45
N ALA A 58 -8.99 7.25 -19.96
CA ALA A 58 -8.73 8.59 -20.47
C ALA A 58 -8.47 8.50 -21.98
N GLY A 59 -9.41 9.01 -22.78
CA GLY A 59 -9.41 8.74 -24.22
C GLY A 59 -9.45 7.23 -24.51
N ASN A 60 -8.49 6.73 -25.30
CA ASN A 60 -8.39 5.30 -25.65
C ASN A 60 -7.50 4.48 -24.70
N GLN A 61 -6.97 5.09 -23.64
CA GLN A 61 -6.06 4.43 -22.70
C GLN A 61 -6.80 4.00 -21.45
N ASN A 62 -6.61 2.74 -21.04
CA ASN A 62 -7.04 2.26 -19.74
C ASN A 62 -6.01 2.73 -18.70
N ILE A 63 -6.46 3.51 -17.72
CA ILE A 63 -5.57 4.08 -16.70
C ILE A 63 -5.62 3.24 -15.43
N LEU A 64 -6.82 2.91 -14.97
CA LEU A 64 -7.04 2.15 -13.73
C LEU A 64 -8.11 1.07 -13.95
N GLN A 65 -7.96 -0.07 -13.30
CA GLN A 65 -8.95 -1.14 -13.33
C GLN A 65 -9.10 -1.81 -11.96
N VAL A 66 -10.31 -1.90 -11.44
CA VAL A 66 -10.67 -2.70 -10.27
C VAL A 66 -11.24 -4.03 -10.77
N ARG A 67 -10.65 -5.16 -10.38
CA ARG A 67 -11.09 -6.50 -10.82
C ARG A 67 -11.77 -7.27 -9.69
N GLU A 68 -12.47 -8.35 -10.05
CA GLU A 68 -13.17 -9.24 -9.10
C GLU A 68 -12.23 -9.97 -8.12
N ASN A 69 -10.93 -10.03 -8.41
CA ASN A 69 -9.90 -10.57 -7.53
C ASN A 69 -9.45 -9.57 -6.44
N SER A 70 -10.20 -8.48 -6.25
CA SER A 70 -9.96 -7.40 -5.28
C SER A 70 -8.69 -6.57 -5.50
N TYR A 71 -8.03 -6.70 -6.66
CA TYR A 71 -6.89 -5.84 -7.01
C TYR A 71 -7.33 -4.59 -7.76
N VAL A 72 -6.67 -3.48 -7.44
CA VAL A 72 -6.69 -2.25 -8.22
C VAL A 72 -5.41 -2.18 -9.05
N TYR A 73 -5.55 -2.18 -10.37
CA TYR A 73 -4.45 -2.14 -11.32
C TYR A 73 -4.27 -0.73 -11.85
N LEU A 74 -3.06 -0.19 -11.72
CA LEU A 74 -2.60 0.94 -12.51
C LEU A 74 -2.05 0.42 -13.84
N LEU A 75 -2.86 0.52 -14.89
CA LEU A 75 -2.58 -0.04 -16.21
C LEU A 75 -1.61 0.83 -17.02
N THR A 76 -1.65 2.15 -16.77
CA THR A 76 -0.69 3.10 -17.32
C THR A 76 0.10 3.71 -16.16
N ARG A 77 1.37 3.33 -16.04
CA ARG A 77 2.25 3.76 -14.95
C ARG A 77 3.25 4.80 -15.45
N HIS A 78 3.38 5.88 -14.70
CA HIS A 78 4.47 6.84 -14.85
C HIS A 78 5.38 6.74 -13.63
N SER A 79 6.69 6.79 -13.87
CA SER A 79 7.69 6.85 -12.83
C SER A 79 8.38 8.20 -12.90
N GLY A 80 8.60 8.81 -11.74
CA GLY A 80 9.34 10.06 -11.61
C GLY A 80 10.34 9.96 -10.47
N SER A 81 11.30 10.86 -10.44
CA SER A 81 12.39 10.87 -9.43
C SER A 81 12.03 11.66 -8.15
N GLY A 82 10.76 12.03 -7.97
CA GLY A 82 10.31 12.78 -6.80
C GLY A 82 10.23 11.89 -5.54
N GLY A 83 10.34 12.50 -4.36
CA GLY A 83 10.35 11.81 -3.06
C GLY A 83 8.97 11.64 -2.39
N SER A 84 7.87 11.83 -3.11
CA SER A 84 6.52 11.68 -2.55
C SER A 84 5.99 10.26 -2.77
N SER A 85 5.53 9.63 -1.69
CA SER A 85 4.95 8.28 -1.71
C SER A 85 3.46 8.31 -1.41
N LEU A 86 2.68 7.50 -2.11
CA LEU A 86 1.25 7.25 -1.83
C LEU A 86 1.14 6.20 -0.72
N GLN A 87 0.23 6.40 0.22
CA GLN A 87 -0.09 5.51 1.33
C GLN A 87 -1.59 5.25 1.39
N ILE A 88 -1.97 4.16 2.06
CA ILE A 88 -3.36 3.78 2.34
C ILE A 88 -3.57 3.84 3.85
N ALA A 89 -4.57 4.56 4.32
CA ALA A 89 -4.95 4.61 5.73
C ALA A 89 -5.78 3.37 6.13
N GLY A 90 -5.96 3.14 7.44
CA GLY A 90 -6.73 1.99 7.94
C GLY A 90 -8.18 1.94 7.45
N ASP A 91 -8.78 3.09 7.16
CA ASP A 91 -10.12 3.23 6.58
C ASP A 91 -10.16 3.08 5.04
N GLY A 92 -9.01 2.84 4.42
CA GLY A 92 -8.85 2.71 2.97
C GLY A 92 -8.62 4.02 2.22
N ALA A 93 -8.49 5.16 2.90
CA ALA A 93 -8.21 6.44 2.25
C ALA A 93 -6.80 6.47 1.63
N LEU A 94 -6.69 6.98 0.40
CA LEU A 94 -5.42 7.22 -0.27
C LEU A 94 -4.90 8.62 0.06
N PHE A 95 -3.65 8.71 0.53
CA PHE A 95 -3.02 10.00 0.84
C PHE A 95 -1.52 10.00 0.52
N VAL A 96 -0.90 11.18 0.47
CA VAL A 96 0.54 11.33 0.22
C VAL A 96 1.27 11.53 1.54
N GLN A 97 2.32 10.75 1.78
CA GLN A 97 3.17 10.90 2.97
C GLN A 97 3.95 12.23 2.91
N SER A 98 3.98 12.95 4.03
CA SER A 98 4.74 14.21 4.17
C SER A 98 5.50 14.27 5.48
N SER A 99 6.73 14.80 5.42
CA SER A 99 7.56 15.04 6.61
C SER A 99 7.59 16.51 7.06
N ALA A 100 6.89 17.40 6.36
CA ALA A 100 6.95 18.85 6.58
C ALA A 100 6.33 19.25 7.92
N SER A 101 6.98 20.17 8.64
CA SER A 101 6.56 20.64 9.97
C SER A 101 5.16 21.27 9.98
N LYS A 102 4.71 21.89 8.88
CA LYS A 102 3.36 22.46 8.78
C LYS A 102 2.21 21.45 8.92
N TYR A 103 2.50 20.15 8.88
CA TYR A 103 1.54 19.06 9.10
C TYR A 103 1.80 18.31 10.41
N LYS A 104 2.65 18.84 11.31
CA LYS A 104 3.08 18.18 12.54
C LYS A 104 3.04 19.17 13.70
N GLU A 105 2.55 18.71 14.84
CA GLU A 105 2.52 19.46 16.09
C GLU A 105 3.29 18.69 17.17
N ASP A 106 3.70 19.39 18.24
CA ASP A 106 4.44 18.81 19.38
C ASP A 106 5.71 18.03 18.97
N ILE A 107 6.56 18.66 18.15
CA ILE A 107 7.81 18.04 17.68
C ILE A 107 8.83 17.97 18.83
N GLN A 108 9.14 16.75 19.26
CA GLN A 108 10.20 16.45 20.22
C GLN A 108 11.39 15.77 19.52
N TYR A 109 12.61 16.04 20.00
CA TYR A 109 13.83 15.43 19.47
C TYR A 109 14.41 14.47 20.49
N ASP A 110 14.43 13.18 20.14
CA ASP A 110 15.13 12.15 20.91
C ASP A 110 16.56 11.96 20.36
N GLY A 111 17.54 12.02 21.26
CA GLY A 111 18.95 11.78 20.98
C GLY A 111 19.49 10.49 21.60
N GLY A 112 18.67 9.73 22.31
CA GLY A 112 19.06 8.50 22.98
C GLY A 112 19.21 7.32 22.02
N THR A 113 19.96 6.32 22.46
CA THR A 113 20.22 5.09 21.68
C THR A 113 19.20 3.99 21.95
N SER A 114 18.40 4.09 23.02
CA SER A 114 17.58 3.00 23.54
C SER A 114 16.71 2.27 22.50
N VAL A 115 16.11 3.01 21.57
CA VAL A 115 15.32 2.44 20.46
C VAL A 115 16.23 1.71 19.47
N GLY A 116 17.31 2.35 19.03
CA GLY A 116 18.30 1.74 18.14
C GLY A 116 18.96 0.49 18.74
N ASP A 117 19.24 0.50 20.04
CA ASP A 117 19.84 -0.62 20.76
C ASP A 117 18.91 -1.84 20.75
N LYS A 118 17.59 -1.65 20.91
CA LYS A 118 16.61 -2.73 20.74
C LYS A 118 16.64 -3.29 19.31
N PHE A 119 16.74 -2.44 18.29
CA PHE A 119 16.85 -2.91 16.90
C PHE A 119 18.10 -3.76 16.66
N LEU A 120 19.21 -3.48 17.35
CA LEU A 120 20.44 -4.28 17.26
C LEU A 120 20.29 -5.69 17.86
N THR A 121 19.22 -5.97 18.61
CA THR A 121 18.92 -7.30 19.17
C THR A 121 18.13 -8.20 18.21
N LEU A 122 17.64 -7.66 17.09
CA LEU A 122 16.80 -8.39 16.14
C LEU A 122 17.64 -9.06 15.06
N ASP A 123 17.29 -10.32 14.77
CA ASP A 123 17.84 -11.05 13.63
C ASP A 123 16.97 -10.86 12.39
N PRO A 124 17.57 -10.56 11.22
CA PRO A 124 16.85 -10.54 9.96
C PRO A 124 16.32 -11.92 9.56
N ALA A 125 15.12 -11.94 9.01
CA ALA A 125 14.45 -13.13 8.51
C ALA A 125 14.44 -13.17 6.97
N THR A 126 14.24 -14.37 6.42
CA THR A 126 13.81 -14.55 5.03
C THR A 126 12.52 -15.34 4.96
N TRP A 127 11.63 -15.01 4.02
CA TRP A 127 10.35 -15.71 3.84
C TRP A 127 9.97 -15.82 2.37
N GLN A 128 9.05 -16.72 2.05
CA GLN A 128 8.32 -16.70 0.79
C GLN A 128 6.96 -16.05 1.06
N ASP A 129 6.46 -15.27 0.10
CA ASP A 129 5.08 -14.78 0.20
C ASP A 129 4.11 -15.97 0.23
N LYS A 130 3.12 -15.90 1.13
CA LYS A 130 2.20 -17.01 1.39
C LYS A 130 1.27 -17.25 0.20
N ASP A 131 0.71 -16.19 -0.40
CA ASP A 131 -0.18 -16.34 -1.55
C ASP A 131 0.62 -16.84 -2.77
N GLU A 132 1.79 -16.27 -3.04
CA GLU A 132 2.66 -16.75 -4.12
C GLU A 132 3.04 -18.23 -3.92
N TYR A 133 3.35 -18.64 -2.69
CA TYR A 133 3.68 -20.04 -2.36
C TYR A 133 2.50 -20.99 -2.65
N GLU A 134 1.30 -20.66 -2.17
CA GLU A 134 0.11 -21.50 -2.39
C GLU A 134 -0.29 -21.55 -3.87
N GLN A 135 -0.21 -20.43 -4.59
CA GLN A 135 -0.50 -20.38 -6.03
C GLN A 135 0.52 -21.22 -6.84
N ARG A 136 1.81 -21.15 -6.51
CA ARG A 136 2.83 -22.02 -7.12
C ARG A 136 2.55 -23.50 -6.84
N LYS A 137 2.16 -23.82 -5.60
CA LYS A 137 1.81 -25.19 -5.20
C LYS A 137 0.62 -25.70 -6.03
N LEU A 138 -0.47 -24.93 -6.07
CA LEU A 138 -1.66 -25.26 -6.86
C LEU A 138 -1.33 -25.46 -8.35
N TYR A 139 -0.50 -24.59 -8.92
CA TYR A 139 -0.05 -24.71 -10.31
C TYR A 139 0.73 -26.02 -10.55
N ARG A 140 1.63 -26.42 -9.64
CA ARG A 140 2.38 -27.68 -9.75
C ARG A 140 1.50 -28.91 -9.61
N GLU A 141 0.49 -28.85 -8.76
CA GLU A 141 -0.41 -29.98 -8.47
C GLU A 141 -1.48 -30.17 -9.53
N THR A 142 -2.02 -29.08 -10.10
CA THR A 142 -3.22 -29.12 -10.96
C THR A 142 -3.05 -28.50 -12.33
N GLY A 143 -1.96 -27.75 -12.57
CA GLY A 143 -1.78 -26.92 -13.76
C GLY A 143 -2.65 -25.65 -13.78
N ALA A 144 -3.43 -25.37 -12.73
CA ALA A 144 -4.23 -24.15 -12.64
C ALA A 144 -3.32 -22.92 -12.57
N LYS A 145 -3.55 -21.95 -13.46
CA LYS A 145 -2.75 -20.72 -13.54
C LYS A 145 -3.03 -19.82 -12.33
N PRO A 146 -2.02 -19.10 -11.81
CA PRO A 146 -2.22 -18.10 -10.76
C PRO A 146 -3.27 -17.05 -11.11
N THR A 147 -4.00 -16.57 -10.09
CA THR A 147 -5.07 -15.55 -10.25
C THR A 147 -4.56 -14.14 -10.55
N HIS A 148 -3.26 -13.91 -10.38
CA HIS A 148 -2.56 -12.66 -10.66
C HIS A 148 -1.09 -12.95 -10.95
N GLN A 149 -0.32 -11.93 -11.34
CA GLN A 149 1.09 -12.09 -11.66
C GLN A 149 1.90 -12.33 -10.37
N ILE A 150 2.58 -13.47 -10.31
CA ILE A 150 3.45 -13.87 -9.18
C ILE A 150 4.85 -14.24 -9.65
N HIS A 151 5.79 -14.30 -8.72
CA HIS A 151 7.06 -14.96 -8.93
C HIS A 151 6.90 -16.49 -8.99
N MET A 152 7.19 -17.09 -10.15
CA MET A 152 7.08 -18.56 -10.35
C MET A 152 8.29 -19.34 -9.82
N ASN A 153 9.37 -18.66 -9.45
CA ASN A 153 10.49 -19.25 -8.72
C ASN A 153 10.24 -19.19 -7.20
N ASP A 154 11.02 -19.93 -6.42
CA ASP A 154 10.98 -19.88 -4.96
C ASP A 154 11.71 -18.64 -4.41
N LYS A 155 11.30 -17.47 -4.91
CA LYS A 155 11.83 -16.17 -4.47
C LYS A 155 11.65 -16.03 -2.96
N ARG A 156 12.71 -15.61 -2.29
CA ARG A 156 12.69 -15.25 -0.88
C ARG A 156 12.82 -13.74 -0.71
N TYR A 157 11.99 -13.19 0.14
CA TYR A 157 12.08 -11.83 0.66
C TYR A 157 12.99 -11.83 1.89
N TYR A 158 13.57 -10.67 2.20
CA TYR A 158 14.47 -10.46 3.33
C TYR A 158 14.03 -9.21 4.09
N GLY A 159 14.04 -9.26 5.42
CA GLY A 159 13.59 -8.16 6.27
C GLY A 159 13.40 -8.58 7.72
N LEU A 160 12.51 -7.90 8.43
CA LEU A 160 12.16 -8.15 9.83
C LEU A 160 10.72 -8.66 9.94
N ILE A 161 10.44 -9.43 10.99
CA ILE A 161 9.10 -9.90 11.32
C ILE A 161 8.49 -8.95 12.35
N ALA A 162 7.29 -8.43 12.08
CA ALA A 162 6.67 -7.40 12.91
C ALA A 162 6.41 -7.88 14.35
N GLU A 163 6.04 -9.15 14.53
CA GLU A 163 5.85 -9.74 15.85
C GLU A 163 7.15 -9.83 16.67
N ASP A 164 8.32 -9.88 16.02
CA ASP A 164 9.60 -9.85 16.74
C ASP A 164 9.91 -8.44 17.25
N LEU A 165 9.46 -7.39 16.55
CA LEU A 165 9.52 -6.01 17.06
C LEU A 165 8.64 -5.85 18.30
N VAL A 166 7.43 -6.41 18.29
CA VAL A 166 6.54 -6.43 19.48
C VAL A 166 7.26 -7.07 20.68
N LYS A 167 7.89 -8.23 20.49
CA LYS A 167 8.64 -8.92 21.55
C LYS A 167 9.85 -8.12 22.04
N ALA A 168 10.51 -7.38 21.16
CA ALA A 168 11.61 -6.50 21.51
C ALA A 168 11.17 -5.16 22.15
N GLY A 169 9.86 -4.93 22.27
CA GLY A 169 9.30 -3.70 22.82
C GLY A 169 9.53 -2.49 21.91
N LEU A 170 9.41 -2.70 20.59
CA LEU A 170 9.47 -1.70 19.51
C LEU A 170 8.09 -1.49 18.90
N GLU A 171 7.08 -1.37 19.76
CA GLU A 171 5.67 -1.30 19.39
C GLU A 171 5.36 -0.08 18.49
N GLU A 172 6.07 1.03 18.68
CA GLU A 172 5.89 2.27 17.95
C GLU A 172 6.26 2.20 16.46
N PHE A 173 6.90 1.10 16.03
CA PHE A 173 7.24 0.83 14.63
C PHE A 173 6.31 -0.20 13.99
N VAL A 174 5.40 -0.80 14.76
CA VAL A 174 4.49 -1.85 14.31
C VAL A 174 3.21 -1.22 13.76
N VAL A 175 2.82 -1.64 12.56
CA VAL A 175 1.54 -1.26 11.96
C VAL A 175 0.49 -2.27 12.38
N ARG A 176 -0.54 -1.79 13.08
CA ARG A 176 -1.67 -2.61 13.51
C ARG A 176 -2.94 -2.24 12.76
N ASP A 177 -3.83 -3.22 12.64
CA ASP A 177 -5.23 -2.92 12.33
C ASP A 177 -5.84 -2.09 13.46
N GLU A 178 -6.48 -0.97 13.11
CA GLU A 178 -7.07 -0.06 14.10
C GLU A 178 -8.30 -0.66 14.81
N VAL A 179 -8.96 -1.65 14.21
CA VAL A 179 -10.19 -2.27 14.72
C VAL A 179 -9.89 -3.55 15.49
N THR A 180 -9.11 -4.46 14.91
CA THR A 180 -8.80 -5.78 15.50
C THR A 180 -7.57 -5.75 16.40
N GLY A 181 -6.70 -4.76 16.22
CA GLY A 181 -5.39 -4.69 16.90
C GLY A 181 -4.38 -5.71 16.37
N GLU A 182 -4.67 -6.43 15.28
CA GLU A 182 -3.78 -7.41 14.70
C GLU A 182 -2.50 -6.75 14.14
N VAL A 183 -1.38 -7.45 14.25
CA VAL A 183 -0.09 -7.01 13.68
C VAL A 183 -0.12 -7.23 12.17
N ASN A 184 -0.05 -6.16 11.40
CA ASN A 184 -0.14 -6.21 9.93
C ASN A 184 1.18 -5.86 9.23
N GLY A 185 2.10 -5.19 9.92
CA GLY A 185 3.37 -4.82 9.31
C GLY A 185 4.26 -3.98 10.22
N LEU A 186 5.24 -3.32 9.62
CA LEU A 186 6.15 -2.42 10.31
C LEU A 186 6.64 -1.29 9.39
N GLU A 187 7.04 -0.18 9.99
CA GLU A 187 7.51 1.02 9.29
C GLU A 187 9.01 0.95 8.96
N TYR A 188 9.34 0.26 7.87
CA TYR A 188 10.72 -0.02 7.46
C TYR A 188 11.56 1.24 7.21
N ASP A 189 10.95 2.32 6.73
CA ASP A 189 11.63 3.59 6.46
C ASP A 189 12.16 4.26 7.74
N LYS A 190 11.56 3.94 8.89
CA LYS A 190 11.97 4.50 10.18
C LYS A 190 13.09 3.72 10.87
N VAL A 191 13.31 2.46 10.51
CA VAL A 191 14.35 1.60 11.13
C VAL A 191 15.73 2.24 11.01
N ALA A 192 16.11 2.70 9.81
CA ALA A 192 17.42 3.34 9.60
C ALA A 192 17.57 4.66 10.38
N ILE A 193 16.47 5.40 10.55
CA ILE A 193 16.45 6.67 11.30
C ILE A 193 16.74 6.40 12.78
N SER A 194 16.17 5.33 13.34
CA SER A 194 16.37 4.90 14.72
C SER A 194 17.80 4.50 15.06
N LEU A 195 18.62 4.17 14.05
CA LEU A 195 20.03 3.83 14.23
C LEU A 195 20.96 5.06 14.23
N ILE A 196 20.46 6.25 13.88
CA ILE A 196 21.28 7.47 13.83
C ILE A 196 21.97 7.76 15.18
N PRO A 197 21.28 7.72 16.34
CA PRO A 197 21.93 7.95 17.64
C PRO A 197 23.00 6.91 17.96
N VAL A 198 22.72 5.63 17.69
CA VAL A 198 23.66 4.52 17.89
C VAL A 198 24.92 4.71 17.05
N VAL A 199 24.78 5.00 15.77
CA VAL A 199 25.91 5.23 14.86
C VAL A 199 26.71 6.48 15.28
N ARG A 200 26.04 7.51 15.80
CA ARG A 200 26.69 8.71 16.32
C ARG A 200 27.54 8.38 17.55
N GLU A 201 26.98 7.66 18.51
CA GLU A 201 27.70 7.23 19.72
C GLU A 201 28.90 6.34 19.36
N GLN A 202 28.70 5.36 18.48
CA GLN A 202 29.78 4.49 18.00
C GLN A 202 30.91 5.30 17.33
N ARG A 203 30.57 6.28 16.49
CA ARG A 203 31.56 7.16 15.86
C ARG A 203 32.36 7.92 16.91
N ASP A 204 31.69 8.47 17.92
CA ASP A 204 32.33 9.28 18.96
C ASP A 204 33.26 8.40 19.82
N ALA A 205 32.80 7.21 20.23
CA ALA A 205 33.61 6.21 20.93
C ALA A 205 34.83 5.76 20.10
N ILE A 206 34.68 5.52 18.79
CA ILE A 206 35.80 5.16 17.90
C ILE A 206 36.85 6.28 17.86
N ASN A 207 36.43 7.54 17.84
CA ASN A 207 37.36 8.67 17.83
C ASN A 207 38.14 8.79 19.14
N GLU A 208 37.46 8.62 20.28
CA GLU A 208 38.11 8.59 21.60
C GLU A 208 39.13 7.46 21.70
N LEU A 209 38.75 6.24 21.29
CA LEU A 209 39.64 5.08 21.27
C LEU A 209 40.87 5.31 20.37
N ARG A 210 40.70 5.96 19.21
CA ARG A 210 41.83 6.30 18.32
C ARG A 210 42.80 7.29 18.98
N LEU A 211 42.28 8.32 19.65
CA LEU A 211 43.12 9.28 20.38
C LEU A 211 43.91 8.61 21.50
N GLU A 212 43.27 7.71 22.25
CA GLU A 212 43.93 6.97 23.32
C GLU A 212 45.04 6.05 22.79
N VAL A 213 44.77 5.33 21.69
CA VAL A 213 45.77 4.48 21.03
C VAL A 213 46.99 5.29 20.59
N GLU A 214 46.80 6.48 20.00
CA GLU A 214 47.92 7.34 19.60
C GLU A 214 48.72 7.87 20.81
N ARG A 215 48.03 8.23 21.90
CA ARG A 215 48.69 8.63 23.16
C ARG A 215 49.53 7.50 23.76
N LEU A 216 49.03 6.27 23.69
CA LEU A 216 49.74 5.09 24.19
C LEU A 216 50.95 4.72 23.33
N LYS A 217 50.90 4.92 22.01
CA LYS A 217 52.04 4.71 21.11
C LYS A 217 53.18 5.72 21.29
N GLN A 218 52.88 6.90 21.83
CA GLN A 218 53.87 7.95 22.08
C GLN A 218 54.61 7.80 23.42
N LYS A 219 54.25 6.81 24.24
CA LYS A 219 54.94 6.43 25.48
C LYS A 219 55.92 5.28 25.23
#